data_AF-A0A8T4KGY6-F1
#
_entry.id   AF-A0A8T4KGY6-F1
#
_cell.length_a   1.000
_cell.length_b   1.000
_cell.length_c   1.000
_cell.angle_alpha   90.00
_cell.angle_beta   90.00
_cell.angle_gamma   90.00
#
_symmetry.space_group_name_H-M   'P 1'
#
loop_
_entity.id
_entity.type
_entity.pdbx_description
1 polymer ?
#
loop_
_entity_poly.entity_id
_entity_poly.type
_entity_poly.pdbx_seq_one_letter_code
_entity_poly.pdbx_strand_id
1 'polypeptide(L)'
;MLFKIVDDWKQFLPPEDEKRLNDVLRSVAKHRNAYRASKDVKVAQLWCALLEMQKQNQVLYKKIKRMEFVFEGIAERMKEEVNEREILEALEKF
;
A
#
# COMPACT_ATOMS: atom_id res chain seq x y z
N MET A 1 14.08 -24.51 -38.81
CA MET A 1 14.69 -23.29 -38.24
C MET A 1 14.05 -23.06 -36.88
N LEU A 2 14.81 -23.28 -35.81
CA LEU A 2 14.37 -23.26 -34.41
C LEU A 2 14.68 -21.88 -33.81
N PHE A 3 13.84 -20.89 -34.08
CA PHE A 3 13.76 -19.71 -33.22
C PHE A 3 12.35 -19.66 -32.68
N LYS A 4 12.19 -20.19 -31.46
CA LYS A 4 10.98 -19.99 -30.67
C LYS A 4 11.01 -18.51 -30.30
N ILE A 5 10.15 -17.71 -30.91
CA ILE A 5 9.94 -16.32 -30.49
C ILE A 5 9.48 -16.41 -29.03
N VAL A 6 10.37 -16.08 -28.11
CA VAL A 6 10.03 -15.91 -26.70
C VAL A 6 9.46 -14.51 -26.61
N ASP A 7 8.15 -14.36 -26.80
CA ASP A 7 7.39 -13.13 -26.58
C ASP A 7 7.31 -12.80 -25.07
N ASP A 8 8.44 -12.81 -24.37
CA ASP A 8 8.50 -12.33 -22.99
C ASP A 8 8.80 -10.84 -23.02
N TRP A 9 7.78 -10.06 -23.38
CA TRP A 9 7.86 -8.61 -23.47
C TRP A 9 8.33 -7.96 -22.16
N LYS A 10 8.23 -8.67 -21.03
CA LYS A 10 8.67 -8.19 -19.72
C LYS A 10 10.18 -7.94 -19.67
N GLN A 11 10.96 -8.62 -20.50
CA GLN A 11 12.41 -8.41 -20.60
C GLN A 11 12.77 -7.00 -21.11
N PHE A 12 11.80 -6.27 -21.68
CA PHE A 12 11.96 -4.89 -22.11
C PHE A 12 11.59 -3.87 -21.02
N LEU A 13 11.12 -4.33 -19.84
CA LEU A 13 10.93 -3.48 -18.68
C LEU A 13 12.29 -3.22 -18.00
N PRO A 14 12.45 -2.06 -17.32
CA PRO A 14 13.53 -1.91 -16.36
C PRO A 14 13.51 -3.07 -15.34
N PRO A 15 14.68 -3.59 -14.90
CA PRO A 15 14.73 -4.76 -14.02
C PRO A 15 13.89 -4.62 -12.73
N GLU A 16 13.78 -3.40 -12.20
CA GLU A 16 12.93 -3.13 -11.03
C GLU A 16 11.45 -3.29 -11.34
N ASP A 17 10.99 -2.84 -12.50
CA ASP A 17 9.58 -2.91 -12.90
C ASP A 17 9.19 -4.33 -13.31
N GLU A 18 10.08 -5.07 -13.95
CA GLU A 18 9.90 -6.50 -14.19
C GLU A 18 9.73 -7.26 -12.86
N LYS A 19 10.60 -6.97 -11.88
CA LYS A 19 10.51 -7.56 -10.54
C LYS A 19 9.18 -7.21 -9.87
N ARG A 20 8.77 -5.93 -9.88
CA ARG A 20 7.48 -5.48 -9.33
C ARG A 20 6.30 -6.19 -10.00
N LEU A 21 6.32 -6.30 -11.33
CA LEU A 21 5.28 -7.00 -12.07
C LEU A 21 5.21 -8.48 -11.66
N ASN A 22 6.34 -9.14 -11.52
CA ASN A 22 6.40 -10.53 -11.09
C ASN A 22 5.89 -10.72 -9.65
N ASP A 23 6.15 -9.77 -8.74
CA ASP A 23 5.58 -9.78 -7.39
C ASP A 23 4.06 -9.61 -7.39
N VAL A 24 3.52 -8.72 -8.24
CA VAL A 24 2.07 -8.58 -8.45
C VAL A 24 1.49 -9.92 -8.94
N LEU A 25 2.10 -10.54 -9.96
CA LEU A 25 1.62 -11.82 -10.50
C LEU A 25 1.66 -12.95 -9.47
N ARG A 26 2.68 -12.99 -8.60
CA ARG A 26 2.75 -13.93 -7.47
C ARG A 26 1.61 -13.70 -6.48
N SER A 27 1.30 -12.45 -6.15
CA SER A 27 0.18 -12.11 -5.25
C SER A 27 -1.18 -12.55 -5.81
N VAL A 28 -1.33 -12.51 -7.14
CA VAL A 28 -2.54 -12.91 -7.86
C VAL A 28 -2.70 -14.42 -7.95
N ALA A 29 -1.61 -15.19 -7.84
CA ALA A 29 -1.63 -16.65 -8.00
C ALA A 29 -2.58 -17.37 -7.02
N LYS A 30 -2.91 -16.78 -5.87
CA LYS A 30 -3.93 -17.32 -4.94
C LYS A 30 -5.35 -17.32 -5.52
N HIS A 31 -5.62 -16.50 -6.54
CA HIS A 31 -6.90 -16.43 -7.25
C HIS A 31 -6.94 -17.31 -8.49
N ARG A 32 -5.97 -18.22 -8.66
CA ARG A 32 -5.80 -19.03 -9.88
C ARG A 32 -7.04 -19.81 -10.29
N ASN A 33 -7.79 -20.32 -9.33
CA ASN A 33 -9.03 -21.05 -9.63
C ASN A 33 -10.11 -20.12 -10.19
N ALA A 34 -10.17 -18.87 -9.75
CA ALA A 34 -11.16 -17.90 -10.21
C ALA A 34 -10.86 -17.43 -11.64
N TYR A 35 -9.64 -16.93 -11.89
CA TYR A 35 -9.33 -16.37 -13.22
C TYR A 35 -9.13 -17.45 -14.29
N ARG A 36 -8.86 -18.71 -13.94
CA ARG A 36 -8.82 -19.81 -14.92
C ARG A 36 -10.19 -20.30 -15.36
N ALA A 37 -11.21 -20.09 -14.53
CA ALA A 37 -12.58 -20.48 -14.85
C ALA A 37 -13.29 -19.44 -15.74
N SER A 38 -12.68 -18.27 -16.00
CA SER A 38 -13.27 -17.24 -16.85
C SER A 38 -13.07 -17.55 -18.34
N LYS A 39 -13.98 -17.00 -19.17
CA LYS A 39 -13.84 -17.04 -20.63
C LYS A 39 -12.60 -16.28 -21.11
N ASP A 40 -12.31 -15.15 -20.47
CA ASP A 40 -11.09 -14.37 -20.70
C ASP A 40 -10.19 -14.42 -19.47
N VAL A 41 -9.21 -15.32 -19.54
CA VAL A 41 -8.26 -15.58 -18.44
C VAL A 41 -7.38 -14.37 -18.17
N LYS A 42 -6.94 -13.66 -19.21
CA LYS A 42 -6.01 -12.53 -19.07
C LYS A 42 -6.71 -11.33 -18.42
N VAL A 43 -7.92 -11.02 -18.87
CA VAL A 43 -8.73 -9.94 -18.28
C VAL A 43 -9.12 -10.29 -16.85
N ALA A 44 -9.52 -11.54 -16.56
CA ALA A 44 -9.83 -11.94 -15.20
C ALA A 44 -8.60 -11.89 -14.26
N GLN A 45 -7.42 -12.26 -14.77
CA GLN A 45 -6.17 -12.15 -14.00
C GLN A 45 -5.83 -10.68 -13.70
N LEU A 46 -6.06 -9.77 -14.66
CA LEU A 46 -5.92 -8.32 -14.45
C LEU A 46 -6.86 -7.82 -13.35
N TRP A 47 -8.13 -8.22 -13.37
CA TRP A 47 -9.07 -7.86 -12.30
C TRP A 47 -8.65 -8.38 -10.93
N CYS A 48 -8.10 -9.60 -10.87
CA CYS A 48 -7.53 -10.14 -9.64
C CYS A 48 -6.33 -9.32 -9.16
N ALA A 49 -5.50 -8.81 -10.08
CA ALA A 49 -4.39 -7.92 -9.74
C ALA A 49 -4.88 -6.60 -9.16
N LEU A 50 -5.87 -5.96 -9.79
CA LEU A 50 -6.48 -4.73 -9.30
C LEU A 50 -7.10 -4.91 -7.91
N LEU A 51 -7.78 -6.04 -7.66
CA LEU A 51 -8.34 -6.36 -6.36
C LEU A 51 -7.26 -6.48 -5.27
N GLU A 52 -6.12 -7.09 -5.58
CA GLU A 52 -5.00 -7.19 -4.62
C GLU A 52 -4.35 -5.83 -4.35
N MET A 53 -4.16 -5.00 -5.38
CA MET A 53 -3.68 -3.63 -5.20
C MET A 53 -4.64 -2.79 -4.35
N GLN A 54 -5.95 -2.92 -4.57
CA GLN A 54 -6.96 -2.25 -3.75
C GLN A 54 -6.87 -2.67 -2.27
N LYS A 55 -6.69 -3.97 -1.98
CA LYS A 55 -6.53 -4.47 -0.60
C LYS A 55 -5.26 -3.89 0.05
N GLN A 56 -4.15 -3.83 -0.69
CA GLN A 56 -2.91 -3.23 -0.20
C GLN A 56 -3.13 -1.74 0.13
N ASN A 57 -3.80 -0.99 -0.76
CA ASN A 57 -4.15 0.41 -0.51
C ASN A 57 -5.00 0.57 0.75
N GLN A 58 -6.03 -0.27 0.95
CA GLN A 58 -6.85 -0.22 2.16
C GLN A 58 -6.04 -0.47 3.44
N VAL A 59 -5.07 -1.39 3.40
CA VAL A 59 -4.15 -1.63 4.53
C VAL A 59 -3.29 -0.41 4.80
N LEU A 60 -2.75 0.23 3.76
CA LEU A 60 -1.96 1.46 3.89
C LEU A 60 -2.80 2.61 4.46
N TYR A 61 -4.00 2.84 3.95
CA TYR A 61 -4.92 3.84 4.49
C TYR A 61 -5.22 3.63 5.98
N LYS A 62 -5.47 2.37 6.39
CA LYS A 62 -5.68 2.05 7.81
C LYS A 62 -4.46 2.37 8.67
N LYS A 63 -3.25 2.10 8.17
CA LYS A 63 -1.99 2.41 8.87
C LYS A 63 -1.79 3.92 8.99
N ILE A 64 -2.02 4.67 7.91
CA ILE A 64 -1.93 6.14 7.89
C ILE A 64 -2.92 6.73 8.89
N LYS A 65 -4.19 6.31 8.85
CA LYS A 65 -5.20 6.80 9.80
C LYS A 65 -4.84 6.53 11.26
N ARG A 66 -4.21 5.38 11.54
CA ARG A 66 -3.71 5.08 12.89
C ARG A 66 -2.56 6.01 13.29
N MET A 67 -1.66 6.34 12.37
CA MET A 67 -0.58 7.29 12.63
C MET A 67 -1.12 8.70 12.88
N GLU A 68 -2.08 9.16 12.07
CA GLU A 68 -2.77 10.44 12.26
C GLU A 68 -3.38 10.54 13.67
N PHE A 69 -4.13 9.52 14.09
CA PHE A 69 -4.70 9.47 15.44
C PHE A 69 -3.64 9.55 16.56
N VAL A 70 -2.52 8.84 16.40
CA VAL A 70 -1.42 8.89 17.38
C VAL A 70 -0.77 10.27 17.43
N PHE A 71 -0.53 10.88 16.26
CA PHE A 71 0.09 12.20 16.17
C PHE A 71 -0.82 13.32 16.68
N GLU A 72 -2.12 13.26 16.40
CA GLU A 72 -3.11 14.17 16.99
C GLU A 72 -3.09 14.08 18.53
N GLY A 73 -3.08 12.87 19.07
CA GLY A 73 -3.00 12.66 20.52
C GLY A 73 -1.69 13.17 21.14
N ILE A 74 -0.57 13.07 20.43
CA ILE A 74 0.71 13.65 20.88
C ILE A 74 0.64 15.18 20.84
N ALA A 75 0.14 15.76 19.74
CA ALA A 75 0.03 17.20 19.58
C ALA A 75 -0.86 17.84 20.65
N GLU A 76 -1.96 17.17 21.04
CA GLU A 76 -2.85 17.70 22.06
C GLU A 76 -2.22 17.70 23.46
N ARG A 77 -1.54 16.61 23.84
CA ARG A 77 -0.78 16.57 25.10
C ARG A 77 0.31 17.64 25.17
N MET A 78 1.00 17.88 24.04
CA MET A 78 2.01 18.94 23.99
C MET A 78 1.42 20.34 24.20
N LYS A 79 0.19 20.62 23.72
CA LYS A 79 -0.48 21.89 23.99
C LYS A 79 -0.87 22.03 25.46
N GLU A 80 -1.38 20.95 26.07
CA GLU A 80 -1.75 20.94 27.48
C GLU A 80 -0.53 21.23 28.37
N GLU A 81 0.61 20.58 28.10
CA GLU A 81 1.87 20.83 28.84
C GLU A 81 2.37 22.28 28.69
N VAL A 82 2.23 22.87 27.50
CA VAL A 82 2.59 24.28 27.27
C VAL A 82 1.67 25.21 28.07
N ASN A 83 0.35 24.98 28.02
CA ASN A 83 -0.62 25.77 28.78
C ASN A 83 -0.39 25.66 30.29
N GLU A 84 -0.08 24.47 30.81
CA GLU A 84 0.21 24.26 32.23
C GLU A 84 1.45 25.04 32.67
N ARG A 85 2.52 25.03 31.86
CA ARG A 85 3.72 25.85 32.12
C ARG A 85 3.39 27.34 32.13
N GLU A 86 2.62 27.82 31.16
CA GLU A 86 2.21 29.23 31.11
C GLU A 86 1.38 29.64 32.34
N ILE A 87 0.49 28.77 32.82
CA ILE A 87 -0.29 29.01 34.04
C ILE A 87 0.62 29.06 35.28
N LEU A 88 1.55 28.11 35.41
CA LEU A 88 2.50 28.09 36.53
C LEU A 88 3.39 29.35 36.55
N GLU A 89 3.91 29.76 35.40
CA GLU A 89 4.69 31.00 35.27
C GLU A 89 3.86 32.25 35.61
N ALA A 90 2.56 32.25 35.29
CA ALA A 90 1.67 33.35 35.66
C ALA A 90 1.41 33.39 37.18
N LEU A 91 1.28 32.25 37.84
CA LEU A 91 1.09 32.14 39.29
C LEU A 91 2.35 32.54 40.07
N GLU A 92 3.56 32.24 39.58
CA GLU A 92 4.82 32.64 40.22
C GLU A 92 5.10 34.16 40.16
N LYS A 93 4.42 34.90 39.27
CA LYS A 93 4.55 36.36 39.13
C LYS A 93 3.64 37.17 40.07
N PHE A 94 2.72 36.51 40.78
CA PHE A 94 1.85 37.11 41.80
C PHE A 94 2.43 36.93 43.20
#